data_AF-A0A1C3NBR8-F1
#
_entry.id   AF-A0A1C3NBR8-F1
#
_cell.length_a   1.000
_cell.length_b   1.000
_cell.length_c   1.000
_cell.angle_alpha   90.00
_cell.angle_beta   90.00
_cell.angle_gamma   90.00
#
_symmetry.space_group_name_H-M   'P 1'
#
loop_
_entity.id
_entity.type
_entity.pdbx_description
1 polymer ?
#
loop_
_entity_poly.entity_id
_entity_poly.type
_entity_poly.pdbx_seq_one_letter_code
_entity_poly.pdbx_strand_id
1 'polypeptide(L)'
;MGAQADRGMSAPPEVVFSTATDPDRASAWLPGELRIDGAATPEITGEELRARWSAPSPAELSGEIRVDPADAGGARVRFELLGDTGTADADRLATEALDALAREVADNLQAG
;
A
#
# COMPACT_ATOMS: atom_id res chain seq x y z
N MET A 1 -5.28 -4.18 17.17
CA MET A 1 -5.98 -5.12 16.26
C MET A 1 -5.56 -4.72 14.84
N GLY A 2 -5.54 -5.62 13.87
CA GLY A 2 -5.06 -5.29 12.52
C GLY A 2 -6.04 -5.78 11.45
N ALA A 3 -6.06 -5.09 10.32
CA ALA A 3 -6.73 -5.53 9.12
C ALA A 3 -5.69 -5.87 8.05
N GLN A 4 -5.99 -6.87 7.23
CA GLN A 4 -5.14 -7.25 6.11
C GLN A 4 -6.03 -7.42 4.89
N ALA A 5 -5.60 -6.83 3.77
CA ALA A 5 -6.22 -7.05 2.48
C ALA A 5 -5.15 -7.56 1.51
N ASP A 6 -5.58 -8.38 0.55
CA ASP A 6 -4.69 -8.83 -0.52
C ASP A 6 -5.37 -8.73 -1.88
N ARG A 7 -4.58 -8.39 -2.89
CA ARG A 7 -5.07 -8.16 -4.24
C ARG A 7 -4.03 -8.58 -5.27
N GLY A 8 -4.48 -9.31 -6.30
CA GLY A 8 -3.68 -9.58 -7.49
C GLY A 8 -3.69 -8.39 -8.45
N MET A 9 -2.54 -8.05 -9.01
CA MET A 9 -2.36 -7.02 -10.02
C MET A 9 -1.70 -7.61 -11.27
N SER A 10 -2.22 -7.26 -12.44
CA SER A 10 -1.68 -7.66 -13.75
C SER A 10 -0.49 -6.79 -14.15
N ALA A 11 0.46 -6.61 -13.25
CA ALA A 11 1.64 -5.78 -13.40
C ALA A 11 2.85 -6.45 -12.75
N PRO A 12 4.08 -6.22 -13.25
CA PRO A 12 5.28 -6.76 -12.62
C PRO A 12 5.42 -6.29 -11.17
N PRO A 13 5.91 -7.14 -10.25
CA PRO A 13 6.02 -6.79 -8.83
C PRO A 13 6.90 -5.56 -8.59
N GLU A 14 7.95 -5.37 -9.39
CA GLU A 14 8.81 -4.17 -9.31
C GLU A 14 8.06 -2.89 -9.68
N VAL A 15 7.21 -2.93 -10.72
CA VAL A 15 6.40 -1.78 -11.16
C VAL A 15 5.36 -1.45 -10.11
N VAL A 16 4.69 -2.47 -9.57
CA VAL A 16 3.71 -2.31 -8.50
C VAL A 16 4.36 -1.71 -7.26
N PHE A 17 5.51 -2.24 -6.86
CA PHE A 17 6.25 -1.76 -5.70
C PHE A 17 6.70 -0.30 -5.90
N SER A 18 7.33 0.01 -7.04
CA SER A 18 7.75 1.37 -7.38
C SER A 18 6.58 2.33 -7.36
N THR A 19 5.43 1.97 -7.94
CA THR A 19 4.21 2.79 -7.95
C THR A 19 3.66 3.00 -6.53
N ALA A 20 3.71 1.95 -5.70
CA ALA A 20 3.22 2.03 -4.32
C ALA A 20 4.11 2.90 -3.41
N THR A 21 5.42 2.86 -3.61
CA THR A 21 6.40 3.62 -2.82
C THR A 21 6.70 5.02 -3.36
N ASP A 22 6.26 5.33 -4.58
CA ASP A 22 6.40 6.65 -5.18
C ASP A 22 5.64 7.68 -4.32
N PRO A 23 6.28 8.74 -3.81
CA PRO A 23 5.65 9.67 -2.86
C PRO A 23 4.46 10.43 -3.46
N ASP A 24 4.51 10.77 -4.75
CA ASP A 24 3.42 11.46 -5.43
C ASP A 24 2.20 10.53 -5.57
N ARG A 25 2.43 9.26 -5.91
CA ARG A 25 1.35 8.25 -6.08
C ARG A 25 0.89 7.63 -4.77
N ALA A 26 1.78 7.49 -3.80
CA ALA A 26 1.50 7.04 -2.44
C ALA A 26 0.39 7.87 -1.82
N SER A 27 0.43 9.19 -2.04
CA SER A 27 -0.60 10.11 -1.57
C SER A 27 -2.00 9.85 -2.19
N ALA A 28 -2.09 9.18 -3.34
CA ALA A 28 -3.36 8.88 -4.00
C ALA A 28 -4.03 7.61 -3.43
N TRP A 29 -3.26 6.59 -3.05
CA TRP A 29 -3.80 5.31 -2.59
C TRP A 29 -3.72 5.08 -1.07
N LEU A 30 -2.72 5.65 -0.37
CA LEU A 30 -2.60 5.46 1.09
C LEU A 30 -3.76 6.09 1.84
N PRO A 31 -4.25 5.50 2.95
CA PRO A 31 -5.19 6.14 3.85
C PRO A 31 -4.70 7.51 4.34
N GLY A 32 -5.62 8.47 4.45
CA GLY A 32 -5.29 9.85 4.87
C GLY A 32 -4.64 9.93 6.25
N GLU A 33 -4.94 8.98 7.15
CA GLU A 33 -4.35 8.91 8.49
C GLU A 33 -2.86 8.54 8.47
N LEU A 34 -2.39 7.85 7.42
CA LEU A 34 -0.97 7.51 7.20
C LEU A 34 -0.23 8.59 6.39
N ARG A 35 -0.97 9.49 5.73
CA ARG A 35 -0.39 10.64 5.03
C ARG A 35 0.00 11.69 6.06
N ILE A 36 1.18 11.52 6.67
CA ILE A 36 1.77 12.62 7.43
C ILE A 36 1.99 13.79 6.47
N ASP A 37 1.50 14.97 6.83
CA ASP A 37 1.57 16.25 6.14
C ASP A 37 3.01 16.58 5.68
N GLY A 38 3.44 16.00 4.55
CA GLY A 38 4.81 16.16 4.01
C GLY A 38 5.59 14.87 3.72
N ALA A 39 4.91 13.77 3.38
CA ALA A 39 5.49 12.47 2.99
C ALA A 39 6.17 11.74 4.15
N ALA A 40 5.41 10.86 4.82
CA ALA A 40 6.01 9.83 5.63
C ALA A 40 6.92 8.97 4.74
N THR A 41 8.24 9.10 4.90
CA THR A 41 9.21 8.25 4.20
C THR A 41 8.95 6.81 4.63
N PRO A 42 8.47 5.93 3.74
CA PRO A 42 8.31 4.54 4.11
C PRO A 42 9.67 3.90 4.39
N GLU A 43 9.69 3.01 5.37
CA GLU A 43 10.79 2.07 5.54
C GLU A 43 10.69 1.03 4.42
N ILE A 44 11.54 1.18 3.40
CA ILE A 44 11.58 0.30 2.24
C ILE A 44 12.62 -0.81 2.46
N THR A 45 12.17 -2.05 2.36
CA THR A 45 13.02 -3.25 2.28
C THR A 45 12.93 -3.81 0.86
N GLY A 46 13.81 -3.33 -0.02
CA GLY A 46 13.80 -3.67 -1.44
C GLY A 46 14.06 -5.15 -1.74
N GLU A 47 14.78 -5.86 -0.87
CA GLU A 47 15.03 -7.31 -1.00
C GLU A 47 13.75 -8.15 -0.88
N GLU A 48 12.77 -7.67 -0.10
CA GLU A 48 11.49 -8.35 0.12
C GLU A 48 10.30 -7.62 -0.55
N LEU A 49 10.57 -6.56 -1.33
CA LEU A 49 9.55 -5.66 -1.90
C LEU A 49 8.48 -5.28 -0.85
N ARG A 50 8.99 -4.85 0.30
CA ARG A 50 8.19 -4.47 1.47
C ARG A 50 8.38 -2.99 1.77
N ALA A 51 7.30 -2.28 2.04
CA ALA A 51 7.37 -0.89 2.49
C ALA A 51 6.42 -0.67 3.67
N ARG A 52 6.89 0.06 4.67
CA ARG A 52 6.13 0.33 5.88
C ARG A 52 6.02 1.82 6.15
N TRP A 53 4.81 2.29 6.38
CA TRP A 53 4.48 3.62 6.85
C TRP A 53 4.05 3.56 8.31
N SER A 54 4.50 4.52 9.10
CA SER A 54 4.05 4.69 10.48
C SER A 54 3.65 6.13 10.72
N ALA A 55 2.45 6.33 11.27
CA ALA A 55 1.95 7.63 11.70
C ALA A 55 2.22 7.80 13.20
N PRO A 56 2.91 8.87 13.63
CA PRO A 56 3.06 9.19 15.04
C PRO A 56 1.70 9.55 15.66
N SER A 57 1.62 9.45 16.99
CA SER A 57 0.42 9.75 17.80
C SER A 57 -0.36 10.99 17.33
N PRO A 58 -1.70 10.99 17.41
CA PRO A 58 -2.51 10.16 18.32
C PRO A 58 -3.02 8.81 17.78
N ALA A 59 -2.87 8.51 16.48
CA ALA A 59 -3.47 7.31 15.90
C ALA A 59 -2.62 6.03 16.05
N GLU A 60 -1.31 6.15 16.30
CA GLU A 60 -0.33 5.02 16.34
C GLU A 60 -0.56 4.00 15.21
N LEU A 61 -0.96 4.51 14.04
CA LEU A 61 -1.35 3.72 12.89
C LEU A 61 -0.10 3.35 12.10
N SER A 62 0.03 2.08 11.71
CA SER A 62 1.07 1.59 10.83
C SER A 62 0.43 0.91 9.63
N GLY A 63 0.85 1.28 8.43
CA GLY A 63 0.49 0.60 7.20
C GLY A 63 1.70 -0.13 6.65
N GLU A 64 1.52 -1.34 6.17
CA GLU A 64 2.59 -2.12 5.56
C GLU A 64 2.10 -2.72 4.24
N ILE A 65 2.90 -2.57 3.19
CA ILE A 65 2.69 -3.25 1.93
C ILE A 65 3.77 -4.30 1.72
N ARG A 66 3.37 -5.44 1.15
CA ARG A 66 4.27 -6.47 0.64
C ARG A 66 3.83 -6.83 -0.77
N VAL A 67 4.78 -6.84 -1.69
CA VAL A 67 4.53 -7.21 -3.08
C VAL A 67 5.27 -8.50 -3.38
N ASP A 68 4.53 -9.54 -3.73
CA ASP A 68 5.07 -10.86 -4.04
C ASP A 68 4.84 -11.18 -5.53
N PRO A 69 5.77 -11.86 -6.23
CA PRO A 69 5.55 -12.32 -7.60
C PRO A 69 4.40 -13.32 -7.66
N ALA A 70 3.55 -13.21 -8.70
CA ALA A 70 2.48 -14.18 -8.96
C ALA A 70 2.74 -14.96 -10.26
N ASP A 71 2.32 -16.24 -10.30
CA ASP A 71 2.59 -17.19 -11.40
C ASP A 71 2.17 -16.71 -12.80
N ALA A 72 1.24 -15.77 -12.92
CA ALA A 72 0.73 -15.27 -14.21
C ALA A 72 1.51 -14.07 -14.79
N GLY A 73 2.72 -13.78 -14.28
CA GLY A 73 3.48 -12.58 -14.66
C GLY A 73 2.90 -11.29 -14.05
N GLY A 74 2.06 -11.44 -13.02
CA GLY A 74 1.54 -10.35 -12.21
C GLY A 74 2.21 -10.29 -10.84
N ALA A 75 1.64 -9.50 -9.95
CA ALA A 75 2.07 -9.37 -8.57
C ALA A 75 0.90 -9.57 -7.63
N ARG A 76 1.16 -10.17 -6.47
CA ARG A 76 0.22 -10.20 -5.35
C ARG A 76 0.64 -9.15 -4.35
N VAL A 77 -0.22 -8.17 -4.15
CA VAL A 77 -0.02 -7.12 -3.16
C VAL A 77 -0.79 -7.49 -1.91
N ARG A 78 -0.13 -7.44 -0.76
CA ARG A 78 -0.78 -7.48 0.55
C ARG A 78 -0.57 -6.15 1.24
N PHE A 79 -1.64 -5.57 1.75
CA PHE A 79 -1.59 -4.39 2.59
C PHE A 79 -2.15 -4.72 3.97
N GLU A 80 -1.35 -4.48 5.00
CA GLU A 80 -1.71 -4.66 6.39
C GLU A 80 -1.80 -3.30 7.08
N LEU A 81 -2.94 -3.03 7.73
CA LEU A 81 -3.19 -1.83 8.49
C LEU A 81 -3.30 -2.20 9.98
N LEU A 82 -2.36 -1.71 10.77
CA LEU A 82 -2.26 -1.93 12.20
C LEU A 82 -2.59 -0.61 12.92
N GLY A 83 -3.60 -0.59 13.77
CA GLY A 83 -3.90 0.59 14.59
C GLY A 83 -5.13 0.40 15.47
N ASP A 84 -5.50 1.47 16.17
CA ASP A 84 -6.70 1.52 17.02
C ASP A 84 -7.91 2.07 16.24
N THR A 85 -8.03 1.69 14.97
CA THR A 85 -9.25 1.86 14.19
C THR A 85 -10.14 0.62 14.41
N GLY A 86 -11.45 0.81 14.48
CA GLY A 86 -12.39 -0.31 14.59
C GLY A 86 -12.12 -1.34 13.50
N THR A 87 -12.16 -2.64 13.82
CA THR A 87 -11.70 -3.70 12.90
C THR A 87 -12.42 -3.69 11.55
N ALA A 88 -13.71 -3.34 11.54
CA ALA A 88 -14.50 -3.23 10.32
C ALA A 88 -14.08 -2.02 9.45
N ASP A 89 -13.73 -0.90 10.08
CA ASP A 89 -13.23 0.28 9.37
C ASP A 89 -11.82 0.03 8.81
N ALA A 90 -10.96 -0.66 9.56
CA ALA A 90 -9.61 -1.00 9.12
C ALA A 90 -9.60 -1.94 7.90
N ASP A 91 -10.47 -2.95 7.87
CA ASP A 91 -10.60 -3.90 6.75
C ASP A 91 -11.11 -3.22 5.47
N ARG A 92 -12.11 -2.35 5.65
CA ARG A 92 -12.63 -1.51 4.58
C ARG A 92 -11.55 -0.57 4.04
N LEU A 93 -10.82 0.14 4.91
CA LEU A 93 -9.74 1.03 4.52
C LEU A 93 -8.62 0.30 3.78
N ALA A 94 -8.22 -0.89 4.25
CA ALA A 94 -7.20 -1.69 3.60
C ALA A 94 -7.63 -2.13 2.19
N THR A 95 -8.90 -2.52 2.04
CA THR A 95 -9.47 -2.89 0.74
C THR A 95 -9.56 -1.69 -0.20
N GLU A 96 -10.09 -0.55 0.28
CA GLU A 96 -10.20 0.69 -0.51
C GLU A 96 -8.81 1.19 -0.94
N ALA A 97 -7.80 1.08 -0.08
CA ALA A 97 -6.41 1.43 -0.40
C ALA A 97 -5.82 0.54 -1.52
N LEU A 98 -6.07 -0.77 -1.49
CA LEU A 98 -5.62 -1.68 -2.55
C LEU A 98 -6.36 -1.46 -3.88
N ASP A 99 -7.65 -1.12 -3.84
CA ASP A 99 -8.39 -0.74 -5.05
C ASP A 99 -7.85 0.56 -5.67
N ALA A 100 -7.53 1.55 -4.85
CA ALA A 100 -6.87 2.78 -5.30
C ALA A 100 -5.47 2.50 -5.87
N LEU A 101 -4.66 1.67 -5.21
CA LEU A 101 -3.33 1.30 -5.71
C LEU A 101 -3.41 0.54 -7.03
N ALA A 102 -4.37 -0.39 -7.18
CA ALA A 102 -4.58 -1.10 -8.44
C ALA A 102 -4.88 -0.13 -9.59
N ARG A 103 -5.61 0.96 -9.30
CA ARG A 103 -5.89 2.01 -10.27
C ARG A 103 -4.65 2.83 -10.60
N GLU A 104 -3.85 3.22 -9.61
CA GLU A 104 -2.58 3.93 -9.82
C GLU A 104 -1.60 3.12 -10.66
N VAL A 105 -1.49 1.82 -10.40
CA VAL A 105 -0.66 0.91 -11.19
C VAL A 105 -1.17 0.81 -12.63
N ALA A 106 -2.47 0.66 -12.83
CA ALA A 106 -3.06 0.60 -14.17
C ALA A 106 -2.84 1.91 -14.94
N ASP A 107 -3.01 3.06 -14.28
CA ASP A 107 -2.73 4.38 -14.87
C ASP A 107 -1.26 4.54 -15.25
N ASN A 108 -0.34 4.13 -14.37
CA ASN A 108 1.10 4.17 -14.63
C ASN A 108 1.49 3.29 -15.83
N LEU A 109 0.87 2.13 -16.00
CA LEU A 109 1.08 1.25 -17.16
C LEU A 109 0.53 1.82 -18.47
N GLN A 110 -0.52 2.64 -18.42
CA GLN A 110 -1.12 3.28 -19.60
C GLN A 110 -0.40 4.56 -20.01
N ALA A 111 0.28 5.22 -19.07
CA ALA A 111 0.99 6.47 -19.30
C ALA A 111 2.36 6.30 -20.02
N GLY A 112 2.87 5.06 -20.13
CA GLY A 112 4.14 4.71 -20.80
C GLY A 112 3.93 4.10 -22.17
#